data_AF-N1MH08-F1
#
_entry.id   AF-N1MH08-F1
#
_cell.length_a   1.000
_cell.length_b   1.000
_cell.length_c   1.000
_cell.angle_alpha   90.00
_cell.angle_beta   90.00
_cell.angle_gamma   90.00
#
_symmetry.space_group_name_H-M   'P 1'
#
loop_
_entity.id
_entity.type
_entity.pdbx_description
1 polymer ?
#
loop_
_entity_poly.entity_id
_entity_poly.type
_entity_poly.pdbx_seq_one_letter_code
_entity_poly.pdbx_strand_id
1 'polypeptide(L)'
;MDAKKIVLLVGALIIAVTTALLARSMLSSSSAPQASASSMPVEADQPHVLVATKSLPVGTILDAESFRFQPWPKDLIEQAYYLKGQADPVKLAGSVVRTAISAGQPLTQGGLVKPGDRGFLAAALGAGMRAVTVPVSAQSSVAGFVFPGDRIDLVLTQSVAGGGDGEALKVSETILRNLRVLATDQRMDAMGADGKPEVRTYSNVTIEVTPKIAEKIAVAQTIGSLSMSLRSIADTASDLDAAIAGADVDLPDGASPNAEKAIIAKIASRPVDRGSTYSTGADVSRYQRSSVPAKAENQGGQMAGTGAQITAPVAVRGPVIRVARGTSVTEVPVGGK
;
A
#
# COMPACT_ATOMS: atom_id res chain seq x y z
N MET A 1 91.90 -40.14 -42.41
CA MET A 1 91.35 -39.96 -41.06
C MET A 1 91.59 -41.26 -40.28
N ASP A 2 92.19 -41.18 -39.10
CA ASP A 2 92.50 -42.37 -38.28
C ASP A 2 91.22 -43.17 -37.98
N ALA A 3 91.25 -44.48 -38.23
CA ALA A 3 90.11 -45.38 -37.99
C ALA A 3 89.58 -45.28 -36.55
N LYS A 4 90.46 -45.00 -35.58
CA LYS A 4 90.09 -44.76 -34.17
C LYS A 4 89.23 -43.51 -33.97
N LYS A 5 89.48 -42.43 -34.74
CA LYS A 5 88.68 -41.19 -34.69
C LYS A 5 87.32 -41.37 -35.36
N ILE A 6 87.24 -42.18 -36.42
CA ILE A 6 85.97 -42.50 -37.09
C ILE A 6 85.09 -43.37 -36.17
N VAL A 7 85.66 -44.39 -35.51
CA VAL A 7 84.91 -45.23 -34.56
C VAL A 7 84.42 -44.41 -33.37
N LEU A 8 85.23 -43.47 -32.86
CA LEU A 8 84.80 -42.54 -31.80
C LEU A 8 83.66 -41.62 -32.26
N LEU A 9 83.72 -41.11 -33.49
CA LEU A 9 82.68 -40.25 -34.05
C LEU A 9 81.36 -40.99 -34.27
N VAL A 10 81.43 -42.23 -34.76
CA VAL A 10 80.23 -43.08 -34.95
C VAL A 10 79.63 -43.49 -33.61
N GLY A 11 80.47 -43.84 -32.62
CA GLY A 11 80.02 -44.14 -31.26
C GLY A 11 79.32 -42.95 -30.60
N ALA A 12 79.89 -41.75 -30.72
CA ALA A 12 79.28 -40.52 -30.21
C ALA A 12 77.95 -40.20 -30.91
N LEU A 13 77.87 -40.42 -32.22
CA LEU A 13 76.64 -40.20 -32.99
C LEU A 13 75.51 -41.13 -32.53
N ILE A 14 75.80 -42.42 -32.30
CA ILE A 14 74.80 -43.40 -31.84
C ILE A 14 74.27 -43.03 -30.45
N ILE A 15 75.16 -42.59 -29.55
CA ILE A 15 74.76 -42.16 -28.20
C ILE A 15 73.90 -40.89 -28.28
N ALA A 16 74.24 -39.94 -29.16
CA ALA A 16 73.45 -38.73 -29.34
C ALA A 16 72.04 -39.04 -29.88
N VAL A 17 71.93 -39.92 -30.88
CA VAL A 17 70.63 -40.31 -31.47
C VAL A 17 69.76 -41.08 -30.48
N THR A 18 70.34 -42.03 -29.73
CA THR A 18 69.60 -42.80 -28.73
C THR A 18 69.12 -41.94 -27.57
N THR A 19 69.95 -41.00 -27.11
CA THR A 19 69.57 -40.04 -26.06
C THR A 19 68.47 -39.07 -26.54
N ALA A 20 68.54 -38.61 -27.79
CA ALA A 20 67.50 -37.74 -28.37
C ALA A 20 66.14 -38.45 -28.53
N LEU A 21 66.15 -39.74 -28.90
CA LEU A 21 64.92 -40.53 -29.01
C LEU A 21 64.28 -40.81 -27.65
N LEU A 22 65.08 -41.12 -26.63
CA LEU A 22 64.60 -41.31 -25.25
C LEU A 22 64.09 -40.01 -24.63
N ALA A 23 64.78 -38.89 -24.86
CA ALA A 23 64.32 -37.58 -24.42
C ALA A 23 63.00 -37.19 -25.10
N ARG A 24 62.88 -37.47 -26.41
CA ARG A 24 61.63 -37.22 -27.15
C ARG A 24 60.50 -38.11 -26.67
N SER A 25 60.76 -39.39 -26.35
CA SER A 25 59.72 -40.29 -25.83
C SER A 25 59.23 -39.85 -24.45
N MET A 26 60.13 -39.49 -23.53
CA MET A 26 59.74 -38.99 -22.19
C MET A 26 58.98 -37.67 -22.26
N LEU A 27 59.34 -36.78 -23.18
CA LEU A 27 58.64 -35.51 -23.36
C LEU A 27 57.27 -35.67 -24.05
N SER A 28 57.12 -36.66 -24.95
CA SER A 28 55.81 -37.01 -25.53
C SER A 28 54.91 -37.85 -24.61
N SER A 29 55.48 -38.56 -23.63
CA SER A 29 54.73 -39.28 -22.59
C SER A 29 54.34 -38.40 -21.41
N SER A 30 54.85 -37.18 -21.36
CA SER A 30 54.39 -36.13 -20.46
C SER A 30 53.40 -35.25 -21.22
N SER A 31 52.27 -35.82 -21.61
CA SER A 31 51.06 -35.00 -21.66
C SER A 31 50.97 -34.35 -20.29
N ALA A 32 51.24 -33.04 -20.22
CA ALA A 32 50.75 -32.22 -19.12
C ALA A 32 49.32 -32.70 -18.84
N PRO A 33 48.89 -32.88 -17.58
CA PRO A 33 47.49 -33.09 -17.35
C PRO A 33 46.82 -31.90 -18.03
N GLN A 34 46.23 -32.16 -19.20
CA GLN A 34 45.11 -31.36 -19.61
C GLN A 34 44.23 -31.53 -18.39
N ALA A 35 44.18 -30.47 -17.59
CA ALA A 35 42.89 -30.04 -17.13
C ALA A 35 42.03 -30.13 -18.41
N SER A 36 41.41 -31.30 -18.60
CA SER A 36 39.98 -31.37 -18.53
C SER A 36 39.60 -30.28 -17.52
N ALA A 37 39.48 -29.05 -18.02
CA ALA A 37 38.28 -28.31 -17.81
C ALA A 37 37.24 -29.38 -18.02
N SER A 38 36.85 -30.02 -16.91
CA SER A 38 35.61 -30.71 -16.79
C SER A 38 34.71 -29.71 -17.46
N SER A 39 34.32 -30.00 -18.70
CA SER A 39 33.12 -29.43 -19.25
C SER A 39 32.14 -29.77 -18.16
N MET A 40 31.88 -28.79 -17.28
CA MET A 40 30.71 -28.82 -16.43
C MET A 40 29.66 -29.33 -17.38
N PRO A 41 29.05 -30.51 -17.13
CA PRO A 41 27.93 -30.94 -17.93
C PRO A 41 27.07 -29.69 -18.03
N VAL A 42 26.90 -29.18 -19.25
CA VAL A 42 25.98 -28.09 -19.48
C VAL A 42 24.70 -28.62 -18.90
N GLU A 43 24.33 -28.08 -17.74
CA GLU A 43 23.31 -28.64 -16.88
C GLU A 43 21.97 -28.21 -17.46
N ALA A 44 21.71 -28.71 -18.66
CA ALA A 44 20.52 -28.45 -19.46
C ALA A 44 19.26 -29.05 -18.84
N ASP A 45 19.40 -29.72 -17.69
CA ASP A 45 18.30 -30.33 -16.95
C ASP A 45 18.43 -30.09 -15.43
N GLN A 46 19.00 -28.96 -15.02
CA GLN A 46 18.87 -28.54 -13.63
C GLN A 46 17.46 -27.98 -13.40
N PRO A 47 16.68 -28.54 -12.46
CA PRO A 47 15.37 -28.02 -12.14
C PRO A 47 15.49 -26.59 -11.63
N HIS A 48 14.58 -25.73 -12.11
CA HIS A 48 14.57 -24.33 -11.74
C HIS A 48 13.49 -24.09 -10.69
N VAL A 49 13.89 -23.49 -9.57
CA VAL A 49 13.01 -23.10 -8.47
C VAL A 49 12.76 -21.60 -8.51
N LEU A 50 11.55 -21.19 -8.16
CA LEU A 50 11.19 -19.79 -8.02
C LEU A 50 11.80 -19.23 -6.72
N VAL A 51 12.65 -18.21 -6.82
CA VAL A 51 13.33 -17.59 -5.68
C VAL A 51 13.01 -16.09 -5.61
N ALA A 52 13.00 -15.55 -4.40
CA ALA A 52 12.76 -14.13 -4.16
C ALA A 52 13.96 -13.29 -4.63
N THR A 53 13.70 -12.19 -5.32
CA THR A 53 14.76 -11.26 -5.77
C THR A 53 15.11 -10.22 -4.70
N LYS A 54 14.12 -9.84 -3.89
CA LYS A 54 14.17 -8.86 -2.81
C LYS A 54 13.65 -9.47 -1.51
N SER A 55 13.84 -8.77 -0.38
CA SER A 55 13.18 -9.15 0.87
C SER A 55 11.67 -8.89 0.73
N LEU A 56 10.87 -9.89 1.09
CA LEU A 56 9.43 -9.91 0.97
C LEU A 56 8.80 -10.10 2.37
N PRO A 57 8.47 -9.00 3.07
CA PRO A 57 7.75 -9.05 4.35
C PRO A 57 6.35 -9.65 4.21
N VAL A 58 5.76 -10.08 5.33
CA VAL A 58 4.35 -10.50 5.40
C VAL A 58 3.44 -9.36 4.92
N GLY A 59 2.43 -9.69 4.11
CA GLY A 59 1.48 -8.74 3.52
C GLY A 59 1.94 -8.09 2.21
N THR A 60 3.16 -8.40 1.75
CA THR A 60 3.65 -7.93 0.46
C THR A 60 2.88 -8.61 -0.67
N ILE A 61 2.38 -7.82 -1.62
CA ILE A 61 1.80 -8.32 -2.87
C ILE A 61 2.95 -8.59 -3.84
N LEU A 62 2.98 -9.77 -4.46
CA LEU A 62 3.99 -10.13 -5.44
C LEU A 62 3.75 -9.42 -6.77
N ASP A 63 4.78 -8.73 -7.26
CA ASP A 63 4.90 -8.23 -8.61
C ASP A 63 5.79 -9.17 -9.46
N ALA A 64 5.89 -8.91 -10.77
CA ALA A 64 6.72 -9.70 -11.67
C ALA A 64 8.23 -9.60 -11.36
N GLU A 65 8.65 -8.56 -10.64
CA GLU A 65 10.04 -8.32 -10.27
C GLU A 65 10.43 -9.00 -8.95
N SER A 66 9.45 -9.45 -8.15
CA SER A 66 9.65 -9.99 -6.81
C SER A 66 10.29 -11.37 -6.80
N PHE A 67 10.27 -12.07 -7.92
CA PHE A 67 10.75 -13.43 -8.02
C PHE A 67 11.40 -13.71 -9.38
N ARG A 68 12.27 -14.72 -9.42
CA ARG A 68 12.86 -15.25 -10.65
C ARG A 68 13.05 -16.75 -10.55
N PHE A 69 13.14 -17.42 -11.68
CA PHE A 69 13.59 -18.81 -11.70
C PHE A 69 15.11 -18.86 -11.57
N GLN A 70 15.60 -19.69 -10.64
CA GLN A 70 17.03 -19.93 -10.45
C GLN A 70 17.31 -21.44 -10.50
N PRO A 71 18.41 -21.87 -11.15
CA PRO A 71 18.89 -23.24 -11.07
C PRO A 71 19.05 -23.69 -9.61
N TRP A 72 18.54 -24.88 -9.29
CA TRP A 72 18.56 -25.43 -7.93
C TRP A 72 19.03 -26.90 -7.93
N PRO A 73 19.84 -27.34 -6.96
CA PRO A 73 20.27 -28.74 -6.86
C PRO A 73 19.08 -29.69 -6.71
N LYS A 74 19.05 -30.78 -7.49
CA LYS A 74 17.97 -31.79 -7.48
C LYS A 74 17.71 -32.34 -6.08
N ASP A 75 18.76 -32.53 -5.29
CA ASP A 75 18.69 -33.12 -3.94
C ASP A 75 18.10 -32.18 -2.88
N LEU A 76 18.01 -30.87 -3.16
CA LEU A 76 17.52 -29.85 -2.23
C LEU A 76 16.15 -29.30 -2.62
N ILE A 77 15.43 -29.99 -3.51
CA ILE A 77 14.07 -29.60 -3.91
C ILE A 77 13.07 -30.23 -2.96
N GLU A 78 12.33 -29.36 -2.28
CA GLU A 78 11.17 -29.74 -1.50
C GLU A 78 9.90 -29.67 -2.33
N GLN A 79 8.92 -30.52 -2.02
CA GLN A 79 7.61 -30.52 -2.70
C GLN A 79 6.87 -29.19 -2.54
N ALA A 80 7.20 -28.42 -1.50
CA ALA A 80 6.61 -27.12 -1.25
C ALA A 80 7.09 -26.03 -2.22
N TYR A 81 8.12 -26.26 -3.04
CA TYR A 81 8.70 -25.23 -3.91
C TYR A 81 7.97 -25.09 -5.24
N TYR A 82 7.99 -23.87 -5.78
CA TYR A 82 7.48 -23.60 -7.13
C TYR A 82 8.54 -23.94 -8.17
N LEU A 83 8.27 -24.96 -8.99
CA LEU A 83 9.15 -25.44 -10.06
C LEU A 83 8.75 -24.89 -11.43
N LYS A 84 9.75 -24.60 -12.26
CA LYS A 84 9.54 -24.19 -13.66
C LYS A 84 8.81 -25.29 -14.43
N GLY A 85 7.67 -24.96 -15.03
CA GLY A 85 6.79 -25.89 -15.75
C GLY A 85 5.56 -26.37 -14.97
N GLN A 86 5.57 -26.27 -13.63
CA GLN A 86 4.40 -26.52 -12.78
C GLN A 86 3.80 -25.22 -12.23
N ALA A 87 4.66 -24.25 -11.93
CA ALA A 87 4.25 -22.92 -11.50
C ALA A 87 4.04 -22.00 -12.70
N ASP A 88 2.88 -21.35 -12.74
CA ASP A 88 2.58 -20.29 -13.70
C ASP A 88 2.90 -18.92 -13.04
N PRO A 89 3.96 -18.22 -13.48
CA PRO A 89 4.34 -16.91 -12.94
C PRO A 89 3.20 -15.89 -13.00
N VAL A 90 2.35 -15.96 -14.03
CA VAL A 90 1.25 -15.03 -14.24
C VAL A 90 0.19 -15.19 -13.14
N LYS A 91 -0.04 -16.42 -12.68
CA LYS A 91 -0.99 -16.73 -11.59
C LYS A 91 -0.40 -16.49 -10.20
N LEU A 92 0.92 -16.31 -10.10
CA LEU A 92 1.60 -15.99 -8.85
C LEU A 92 1.72 -14.48 -8.63
N ALA A 93 1.75 -13.69 -9.71
CA ALA A 93 1.58 -12.25 -9.63
C ALA A 93 0.24 -11.90 -8.95
N GLY A 94 0.26 -10.96 -8.01
CA GLY A 94 -0.89 -10.62 -7.17
C GLY A 94 -1.09 -11.52 -5.94
N SER A 95 -0.32 -12.60 -5.78
CA SER A 95 -0.32 -13.39 -4.55
C SER A 95 0.29 -12.60 -3.40
N VAL A 96 -0.17 -12.88 -2.18
CA VAL A 96 0.28 -12.20 -0.97
C VAL A 96 1.19 -13.09 -0.14
N VAL A 97 2.25 -12.50 0.38
CA VAL A 97 3.22 -13.18 1.24
C VAL A 97 2.64 -13.38 2.64
N ARG A 98 2.48 -14.64 3.04
CA ARG A 98 1.98 -15.03 4.37
C ARG A 98 3.09 -15.19 5.41
N THR A 99 4.26 -15.62 4.96
CA THR A 99 5.45 -15.80 5.80
C THR A 99 6.58 -15.02 5.18
N ALA A 100 7.32 -14.23 5.97
CA ALA A 100 8.40 -13.39 5.44
C ALA A 100 9.45 -14.24 4.70
N ILE A 101 9.83 -13.79 3.50
CA ILE A 101 10.80 -14.46 2.62
C ILE A 101 11.97 -13.51 2.38
N SER A 102 13.20 -13.96 2.64
CA SER A 102 14.40 -13.16 2.38
C SER A 102 14.84 -13.24 0.92
N ALA A 103 15.58 -12.24 0.44
CA ALA A 103 16.15 -12.26 -0.90
C ALA A 103 17.00 -13.53 -1.11
N GLY A 104 16.80 -14.22 -2.23
CA GLY A 104 17.46 -15.47 -2.58
C GLY A 104 16.82 -16.74 -2.01
N GLN A 105 15.80 -16.63 -1.14
CA GLN A 105 15.09 -17.81 -0.63
C GLN A 105 14.07 -18.34 -1.64
N PRO A 106 13.85 -19.68 -1.69
CA PRO A 106 12.77 -20.29 -2.46
C PRO A 106 11.39 -19.82 -2.01
N LEU A 107 10.50 -19.55 -2.97
CA LEU A 107 9.09 -19.34 -2.70
C LEU A 107 8.42 -20.69 -2.47
N THR A 108 7.64 -20.77 -1.39
CA THR A 108 6.95 -22.00 -1.00
C THR A 108 5.43 -21.84 -1.13
N GLN A 109 4.73 -22.94 -1.43
CA GLN A 109 3.27 -22.96 -1.56
C GLN A 109 2.56 -22.55 -0.26
N GLY A 110 3.15 -22.82 0.90
CA GLY A 110 2.61 -22.39 2.20
C GLY A 110 2.97 -20.96 2.61
N GLY A 111 3.99 -20.37 1.96
CA GLY A 111 4.45 -19.01 2.19
C GLY A 111 3.67 -17.95 1.42
N LEU A 112 2.88 -18.36 0.43
CA LEU A 112 2.05 -17.48 -0.40
C LEU A 112 0.57 -17.81 -0.23
N VAL A 113 -0.28 -16.82 -0.43
CA VAL A 113 -1.73 -16.97 -0.49
C VAL A 113 -2.21 -16.34 -1.79
N LYS A 114 -2.93 -17.10 -2.60
CA LYS A 114 -3.38 -16.65 -3.91
C LYS A 114 -4.69 -15.86 -3.81
N PRO A 115 -4.97 -14.97 -4.79
CA PRO A 115 -6.29 -14.41 -4.95
C PRO A 115 -7.40 -15.48 -4.89
N GLY A 116 -8.33 -15.35 -3.95
CA GLY A 116 -9.44 -16.30 -3.75
C GLY A 116 -9.18 -17.43 -2.75
N ASP A 117 -7.96 -17.59 -2.23
CA ASP A 117 -7.67 -18.54 -1.16
C ASP A 117 -8.23 -18.05 0.19
N ARG A 118 -8.59 -19.01 1.06
CA ARG A 118 -8.99 -18.70 2.44
C ARG A 118 -7.84 -18.00 3.16
N GLY A 119 -8.12 -16.82 3.71
CA GLY A 119 -7.12 -16.03 4.45
C GLY A 119 -6.28 -15.09 3.58
N PHE A 120 -6.57 -14.94 2.27
CA PHE A 120 -5.89 -13.96 1.40
C PHE A 120 -6.00 -12.54 1.95
N LEU A 121 -7.22 -12.11 2.28
CA LEU A 121 -7.45 -10.78 2.85
C LEU A 121 -6.76 -10.60 4.20
N ALA A 122 -6.72 -11.64 5.03
CA ALA A 122 -6.04 -11.59 6.32
C ALA A 122 -4.51 -11.50 6.16
N ALA A 123 -3.94 -12.18 5.17
CA ALA A 123 -2.53 -12.10 4.86
C ALA A 123 -2.14 -10.74 4.27
N ALA A 124 -3.04 -10.07 3.55
CA ALA A 124 -2.80 -8.77 2.92
C ALA A 124 -2.78 -7.59 3.90
N LEU A 125 -3.26 -7.80 5.13
CA LEU A 125 -3.33 -6.79 6.17
C LEU A 125 -1.96 -6.54 6.80
N GLY A 126 -1.62 -5.27 6.93
CA GLY A 126 -0.53 -4.82 7.79
C GLY A 126 -0.79 -5.15 9.26
N ALA A 127 0.28 -5.31 10.02
CA ALA A 127 0.19 -5.56 11.46
C ALA A 127 -0.63 -4.48 12.17
N GLY A 128 -1.66 -4.88 12.92
CA GLY A 128 -2.55 -3.97 13.63
C GLY A 128 -3.64 -3.33 12.76
N MET A 129 -3.78 -3.72 11.50
CA MET A 129 -4.85 -3.25 10.61
C MET A 129 -6.02 -4.24 10.56
N ARG A 130 -7.18 -3.77 10.11
CA ARG A 130 -8.43 -4.52 9.91
C ARG A 130 -8.95 -4.24 8.50
N ALA A 131 -9.60 -5.24 7.92
CA ALA A 131 -10.35 -5.07 6.68
C ALA A 131 -11.78 -4.67 7.02
N VAL A 132 -12.26 -3.57 6.44
CA VAL A 132 -13.66 -3.13 6.55
C VAL A 132 -14.23 -2.98 5.16
N THR A 133 -15.40 -3.58 4.95
CA THR A 133 -16.14 -3.48 3.69
C THR A 133 -17.16 -2.36 3.77
N VAL A 134 -17.11 -1.45 2.80
CA VAL A 134 -18.04 -0.33 2.66
C VAL A 134 -18.89 -0.55 1.41
N PRO A 135 -20.23 -0.53 1.54
CA PRO A 135 -21.11 -0.59 0.39
C PRO A 135 -21.03 0.72 -0.40
N VAL A 136 -20.98 0.62 -1.73
CA VAL A 136 -20.84 1.73 -2.66
C VAL A 136 -21.75 1.56 -3.87
N SER A 137 -21.97 2.65 -4.60
CA SER A 137 -22.58 2.65 -5.93
C SER A 137 -21.57 3.15 -6.96
N ALA A 138 -21.91 3.07 -8.25
CA ALA A 138 -21.08 3.64 -9.31
C ALA A 138 -20.77 5.13 -9.10
N GLN A 139 -21.74 5.89 -8.56
CA GLN A 139 -21.57 7.31 -8.27
C GLN A 139 -20.66 7.56 -7.06
N SER A 140 -20.75 6.71 -6.03
CA SER A 140 -19.99 6.89 -4.78
C SER A 140 -18.59 6.28 -4.81
N SER A 141 -18.22 5.57 -5.89
CA SER A 141 -16.95 4.83 -6.02
C SER A 141 -16.12 5.20 -7.26
N VAL A 142 -16.21 6.44 -7.73
CA VAL A 142 -15.42 6.91 -8.89
C VAL A 142 -15.67 6.04 -10.14
N ALA A 143 -16.92 5.67 -10.41
CA ALA A 143 -17.34 4.90 -11.58
C ALA A 143 -16.60 3.57 -11.82
N GLY A 144 -16.08 2.94 -10.76
CA GLY A 144 -15.38 1.66 -10.88
C GLY A 144 -13.87 1.76 -11.15
N PHE A 145 -13.29 2.96 -11.08
CA PHE A 145 -11.85 3.19 -11.31
C PHE A 145 -10.99 3.00 -10.05
N VAL A 146 -11.54 2.50 -8.95
CA VAL A 146 -10.77 2.17 -7.76
C VAL A 146 -10.33 0.71 -7.84
N PHE A 147 -9.04 0.47 -7.82
CA PHE A 147 -8.43 -0.85 -7.90
C PHE A 147 -7.77 -1.26 -6.57
N PRO A 148 -7.63 -2.57 -6.30
CA PRO A 148 -6.80 -3.05 -5.19
C PRO A 148 -5.39 -2.46 -5.25
N GLY A 149 -4.92 -1.90 -4.14
CA GLY A 149 -3.65 -1.17 -4.05
C GLY A 149 -3.80 0.35 -4.07
N ASP A 150 -4.90 0.88 -4.58
CA ASP A 150 -5.14 2.32 -4.64
C ASP A 150 -5.35 2.94 -3.26
N ARG A 151 -5.15 4.26 -3.21
CA ARG A 151 -5.41 5.10 -2.04
C ARG A 151 -6.64 5.96 -2.27
N ILE A 152 -7.53 5.99 -1.29
CA ILE A 152 -8.78 6.75 -1.34
C ILE A 152 -8.96 7.56 -0.06
N ASP A 153 -9.75 8.63 -0.17
CA ASP A 153 -10.32 9.32 0.98
C ASP A 153 -11.82 8.99 1.07
N LEU A 154 -12.36 9.02 2.28
CA LEU A 154 -13.77 8.76 2.55
C LEU A 154 -14.48 10.05 2.93
N VAL A 155 -15.51 10.39 2.17
CA VAL A 155 -16.32 11.59 2.32
C VAL A 155 -17.69 11.19 2.86
N LEU A 156 -18.09 11.79 3.98
CA LEU A 156 -19.41 11.63 4.58
C LEU A 156 -20.27 12.82 4.19
N THR A 157 -21.40 12.56 3.55
CA THR A 157 -22.44 13.56 3.32
C THR A 157 -23.64 13.27 4.20
N GLN A 158 -24.05 14.25 4.99
CA GLN A 158 -25.12 14.10 5.97
C GLN A 158 -26.04 15.33 6.03
N SER A 159 -27.21 15.13 6.61
CA SER A 159 -28.18 16.19 6.88
C SER A 159 -28.33 16.36 8.39
N VAL A 160 -27.87 17.50 8.90
CA VAL A 160 -27.92 17.82 10.33
C VAL A 160 -29.20 18.60 10.62
N ALA A 161 -30.16 17.93 11.25
CA ALA A 161 -31.38 18.58 11.72
C ALA A 161 -31.04 19.57 12.84
N GLY A 162 -31.61 20.78 12.74
CA GLY A 162 -31.57 21.76 13.82
C GLY A 162 -32.72 21.58 14.80
N GLY A 163 -32.71 22.39 15.85
CA GLY A 163 -33.77 22.37 16.86
C GLY A 163 -34.97 23.27 16.53
N GLY A 164 -34.92 24.06 15.45
CA GLY A 164 -35.99 24.98 15.04
C GLY A 164 -36.67 24.57 13.73
N ASP A 165 -37.65 25.35 13.29
CA ASP A 165 -38.55 25.05 12.16
C ASP A 165 -37.92 25.25 10.76
N GLY A 166 -36.61 25.02 10.62
CA GLY A 166 -35.86 25.19 9.37
C GLY A 166 -35.44 23.87 8.72
N GLU A 167 -35.16 23.91 7.41
CA GLU A 167 -34.56 22.77 6.72
C GLU A 167 -33.21 22.38 7.34
N ALA A 168 -32.93 21.06 7.32
CA ALA A 168 -31.70 20.50 7.83
C ALA A 168 -30.46 21.02 7.07
N LEU A 169 -29.39 21.29 7.81
CA LEU A 169 -28.11 21.69 7.24
C LEU A 169 -27.50 20.52 6.47
N LYS A 170 -27.18 20.70 5.19
CA LYS A 170 -26.40 19.73 4.42
C LYS A 170 -24.91 19.99 4.62
N VAL A 171 -24.17 18.96 5.04
CA VAL A 171 -22.71 18.99 5.22
C VAL A 171 -22.09 17.81 4.51
N SER A 172 -20.97 18.06 3.85
CA SER A 172 -20.06 17.04 3.35
C SER A 172 -18.70 17.22 4.02
N GLU A 173 -18.11 16.14 4.53
CA GLU A 173 -16.84 16.16 5.26
C GLU A 173 -15.94 15.01 4.82
N THR A 174 -14.67 15.28 4.53
CA THR A 174 -13.66 14.24 4.37
C THR A 174 -13.25 13.73 5.74
N ILE A 175 -13.90 12.65 6.18
CA ILE A 175 -13.78 12.11 7.53
C ILE A 175 -12.53 11.24 7.73
N LEU A 176 -12.03 10.63 6.66
CA LEU A 176 -10.89 9.73 6.69
C LEU A 176 -10.08 9.90 5.40
N ARG A 177 -8.75 9.85 5.54
CA ARG A 177 -7.82 10.04 4.43
C ARG A 177 -6.82 8.91 4.31
N ASN A 178 -6.24 8.75 3.13
CA ASN A 178 -5.15 7.83 2.83
C ASN A 178 -5.47 6.34 3.09
N LEU A 179 -6.70 5.93 2.84
CA LEU A 179 -7.16 4.56 3.03
C LEU A 179 -6.68 3.67 1.89
N ARG A 180 -6.02 2.55 2.20
CA ARG A 180 -5.61 1.56 1.19
C ARG A 180 -6.76 0.64 0.84
N VAL A 181 -6.97 0.44 -0.45
CA VAL A 181 -7.96 -0.50 -0.96
C VAL A 181 -7.34 -1.88 -1.04
N LEU A 182 -7.99 -2.87 -0.44
CA LEU A 182 -7.56 -4.26 -0.41
C LEU A 182 -8.25 -5.08 -1.51
N ALA A 183 -9.54 -4.84 -1.72
CA ALA A 183 -10.34 -5.59 -2.69
C ALA A 183 -11.59 -4.80 -3.09
N THR A 184 -12.13 -5.11 -4.26
CA THR A 184 -13.49 -4.77 -4.68
C THR A 184 -14.30 -6.06 -4.85
N ASP A 185 -15.63 -6.00 -4.99
CA ASP A 185 -16.49 -7.20 -5.22
C ASP A 185 -16.04 -8.07 -6.41
N GLN A 186 -15.21 -7.52 -7.29
CA GLN A 186 -14.65 -8.21 -8.43
C GLN A 186 -13.54 -9.16 -7.96
N ARG A 187 -13.71 -10.46 -8.24
CA ARG A 187 -12.60 -11.41 -8.32
C ARG A 187 -11.52 -10.76 -9.21
N MET A 188 -10.24 -10.83 -8.81
CA MET A 188 -9.09 -10.19 -9.50
C MET A 188 -8.90 -10.60 -10.98
N ASP A 189 -9.83 -11.37 -11.54
CA ASP A 189 -9.82 -11.97 -12.87
C ASP A 189 -10.91 -11.41 -13.80
N ALA A 190 -11.31 -10.15 -13.65
CA ALA A 190 -12.11 -9.47 -14.69
C ALA A 190 -11.20 -9.01 -15.85
N MET A 191 -10.46 -9.96 -16.42
CA MET A 191 -9.78 -9.77 -17.68
C MET A 191 -10.83 -9.89 -18.78
N GLY A 192 -11.01 -8.83 -19.57
CA GLY A 192 -11.85 -8.88 -20.77
C GLY A 192 -11.33 -9.95 -21.74
N ALA A 193 -12.13 -10.32 -22.75
CA ALA A 193 -11.73 -11.28 -23.78
C ALA A 193 -10.44 -10.87 -24.55
N ASP A 194 -10.02 -9.62 -24.40
CA ASP A 194 -8.84 -8.99 -24.98
C ASP A 194 -7.64 -8.88 -24.01
N GLY A 195 -7.75 -9.41 -22.78
CA GLY A 195 -6.66 -9.39 -21.81
C GLY A 195 -6.52 -8.09 -21.03
N LYS A 196 -7.47 -7.15 -21.14
CA LYS A 196 -7.42 -5.86 -20.45
C LYS A 196 -8.29 -5.84 -19.19
N PRO A 197 -7.97 -5.02 -18.17
CA PRO A 197 -8.85 -4.80 -17.03
C PRO A 197 -10.18 -4.21 -17.50
N GLU A 198 -11.29 -4.95 -17.36
CA GLU A 198 -12.61 -4.44 -17.68
C GLU A 198 -13.15 -3.61 -16.51
N VAL A 199 -13.53 -2.35 -16.76
CA VAL A 199 -14.16 -1.51 -15.75
C VAL A 199 -15.57 -2.01 -15.50
N ARG A 200 -15.75 -2.72 -14.38
CA ARG A 200 -17.06 -3.18 -13.94
C ARG A 200 -17.46 -2.44 -12.68
N THR A 201 -18.71 -2.00 -12.63
CA THR A 201 -19.28 -1.44 -11.41
C THR A 201 -19.28 -2.51 -10.33
N TYR A 202 -18.70 -2.21 -9.18
CA TYR A 202 -18.77 -3.02 -7.96
C TYR A 202 -19.68 -2.33 -6.94
N SER A 203 -20.20 -3.11 -6.01
CA SER A 203 -21.12 -2.64 -4.98
C SER A 203 -20.47 -2.56 -3.60
N ASN A 204 -19.27 -3.11 -3.43
CA ASN A 204 -18.51 -3.04 -2.20
C ASN A 204 -17.02 -2.81 -2.47
N VAL A 205 -16.40 -2.05 -1.56
CA VAL A 205 -14.96 -1.87 -1.50
C VAL A 205 -14.48 -2.25 -0.10
N THR A 206 -13.44 -3.07 -0.05
CA THR A 206 -12.78 -3.47 1.20
C THR A 206 -11.51 -2.65 1.38
N ILE A 207 -11.43 -1.94 2.49
CA ILE A 207 -10.34 -1.03 2.84
C ILE A 207 -9.59 -1.49 4.09
N GLU A 208 -8.31 -1.17 4.13
CA GLU A 208 -7.42 -1.41 5.27
C GLU A 208 -7.46 -0.23 6.25
N VAL A 209 -7.85 -0.49 7.50
CA VAL A 209 -8.08 0.54 8.52
C VAL A 209 -7.53 0.15 9.88
N THR A 210 -7.28 1.14 10.74
CA THR A 210 -7.02 0.89 12.16
C THR A 210 -8.32 0.49 12.87
N PRO A 211 -8.27 -0.21 14.01
CA PRO A 211 -9.49 -0.54 14.77
C PRO A 211 -10.32 0.70 15.14
N LYS A 212 -9.69 1.83 15.48
CA LYS A 212 -10.41 3.07 15.78
C LYS A 212 -11.12 3.65 14.55
N ILE A 213 -10.49 3.57 13.38
CA ILE A 213 -11.09 4.01 12.13
C ILE A 213 -12.26 3.09 11.73
N ALA A 214 -12.17 1.79 12.00
CA ALA A 214 -13.28 0.87 11.77
C ALA A 214 -14.55 1.27 12.55
N GLU A 215 -14.41 1.64 13.82
CA GLU A 215 -15.51 2.18 14.62
C GLU A 215 -16.11 3.46 14.02
N LYS A 216 -15.24 4.39 13.55
CA LYS A 216 -15.68 5.63 12.91
C LYS A 216 -16.46 5.37 11.62
N ILE A 217 -16.03 4.41 10.80
CA ILE A 217 -16.75 4.03 9.57
C ILE A 217 -18.12 3.46 9.92
N ALA A 218 -18.20 2.57 10.91
CA ALA A 218 -19.47 1.99 11.34
C ALA A 218 -20.46 3.07 11.80
N VAL A 219 -19.99 4.10 12.51
CA VAL A 219 -20.82 5.26 12.89
C VAL A 219 -21.17 6.10 11.65
N ALA A 220 -20.23 6.38 10.76
CA ALA A 220 -20.48 7.19 9.57
C ALA A 220 -21.54 6.57 8.64
N GLN A 221 -21.58 5.23 8.55
CA GLN A 221 -22.60 4.49 7.80
C GLN A 221 -24.02 4.66 8.35
N THR A 222 -24.19 5.04 9.63
CA THR A 222 -25.52 5.29 10.22
C THR A 222 -25.94 6.75 10.13
N ILE A 223 -24.97 7.67 10.00
CA ILE A 223 -25.20 9.11 10.01
C ILE A 223 -25.59 9.65 8.62
N GLY A 224 -25.06 9.08 7.54
CA GLY A 224 -25.27 9.62 6.20
C GLY A 224 -24.77 8.73 5.08
N SER A 225 -24.60 9.32 3.91
CA SER A 225 -24.06 8.62 2.74
C SER A 225 -22.54 8.78 2.66
N LEU A 226 -21.87 7.69 2.30
CA LEU A 226 -20.43 7.66 2.08
C LEU A 226 -20.12 7.68 0.60
N SER A 227 -19.15 8.51 0.22
CA SER A 227 -18.51 8.49 -1.10
C SER A 227 -16.99 8.44 -0.98
N MET A 228 -16.35 7.97 -2.02
CA MET A 228 -14.91 7.78 -2.09
C MET A 228 -14.32 8.74 -3.12
N SER A 229 -13.17 9.32 -2.80
CA SER A 229 -12.35 10.07 -3.76
C SER A 229 -11.00 9.38 -3.90
N LEU A 230 -10.62 9.08 -5.15
CA LEU A 230 -9.33 8.49 -5.46
C LEU A 230 -8.22 9.52 -5.25
N ARG A 231 -7.15 9.14 -4.55
CA ARG A 231 -6.01 10.02 -4.29
C ARG A 231 -4.99 9.96 -5.41
N SER A 232 -4.32 11.08 -5.64
CA SER A 232 -3.15 11.08 -6.52
C SER A 232 -2.00 10.35 -5.86
N ILE A 233 -1.21 9.62 -6.66
CA ILE A 233 0.02 9.00 -6.16
C ILE A 233 1.02 10.02 -5.60
N ALA A 234 0.96 11.27 -6.10
CA ALA A 234 1.81 12.38 -5.66
C ALA A 234 1.45 12.92 -4.28
N ASP A 235 0.21 12.72 -3.80
CA ASP A 235 -0.27 13.30 -2.53
C ASP A 235 0.42 12.66 -1.31
N THR A 236 0.95 11.45 -1.45
CA THR A 236 1.65 10.73 -0.37
C THR A 236 2.87 11.50 0.14
N ALA A 237 3.57 12.22 -0.76
CA ALA A 237 4.73 13.03 -0.39
C ALA A 237 4.30 14.27 0.41
N SER A 238 3.27 14.97 -0.05
CA SER A 238 2.75 16.17 0.60
C SER A 238 2.18 15.90 1.99
N ASP A 239 1.48 14.78 2.18
CA ASP A 239 0.98 14.37 3.50
C ASP A 239 2.12 14.02 4.45
N LEU A 240 3.16 13.38 3.94
CA LEU A 240 4.33 13.05 4.74
C LEU A 240 5.04 14.33 5.21
N ASP A 241 5.22 15.30 4.30
CA ASP A 241 5.79 16.60 4.65
C ASP A 241 4.95 17.32 5.72
N ALA A 242 3.62 17.26 5.61
CA ALA A 242 2.71 17.82 6.62
C ALA A 242 2.78 17.07 7.96
N ALA A 243 2.90 15.75 7.96
CA ALA A 243 3.02 14.94 9.19
C ALA A 243 4.35 15.21 9.91
N ILE A 244 5.44 15.36 9.15
CA ILE A 244 6.75 15.73 9.68
C ILE A 244 6.70 17.14 10.26
N ALA A 245 6.09 18.10 9.55
CA ALA A 245 5.94 19.48 10.03
C ALA A 245 5.03 19.60 11.27
N GLY A 246 4.05 18.71 11.41
CA GLY A 246 3.10 18.67 12.53
C GLY A 246 3.61 17.99 13.81
N ALA A 247 4.87 17.55 13.85
CA ALA A 247 5.48 16.78 14.95
C ALA A 247 4.81 15.41 15.23
N ASP A 248 4.10 14.83 14.26
CA ASP A 248 3.47 13.50 14.37
C ASP A 248 4.48 12.35 14.13
N VAL A 249 5.78 12.66 14.03
CA VAL A 249 6.86 11.73 13.68
C VAL A 249 7.90 11.68 14.80
N ASP A 250 7.77 10.67 15.66
CA ASP A 250 8.76 10.37 16.70
C ASP A 250 9.79 9.37 16.13
N LEU A 251 10.95 9.89 15.70
CA LEU A 251 12.07 9.07 15.23
C LEU A 251 12.94 8.71 16.44
N PRO A 252 13.22 7.42 16.68
CA PRO A 252 14.11 7.03 17.77
C PRO A 252 15.54 7.53 17.51
N ASP A 253 16.14 8.18 18.52
CA ASP A 253 17.51 8.68 18.46
C ASP A 253 18.50 7.56 18.09
N GLY A 254 19.33 7.79 17.06
CA GLY A 254 20.37 6.84 16.62
C GLY A 254 19.89 5.71 15.71
N ALA A 255 18.71 5.81 15.10
CA ALA A 255 18.26 4.86 14.09
C ALA A 255 19.18 4.86 12.85
N SER A 256 19.39 3.67 12.26
CA SER A 256 20.11 3.59 10.98
C SER A 256 19.32 4.28 9.87
N PRO A 257 19.96 4.85 8.82
CA PRO A 257 19.27 5.52 7.72
C PRO A 257 18.21 4.64 7.02
N ASN A 258 18.41 3.32 7.01
CA ASN A 258 17.45 2.37 6.46
C ASN A 258 16.24 2.16 7.38
N ALA A 259 16.46 2.15 8.69
CA ALA A 259 15.38 2.03 9.68
C ALA A 259 14.53 3.31 9.70
N GLU A 260 15.15 4.49 9.62
CA GLU A 260 14.45 5.77 9.51
C GLU A 260 13.57 5.81 8.26
N LYS A 261 14.12 5.45 7.08
CA LYS A 261 13.34 5.36 5.84
C LYS A 261 12.15 4.42 5.96
N ALA A 262 12.31 3.28 6.62
CA ALA A 262 11.22 2.33 6.83
C ALA A 262 10.13 2.90 7.76
N ILE A 263 10.51 3.64 8.81
CA ILE A 263 9.57 4.30 9.72
C ILE A 263 8.81 5.41 8.99
N ILE A 264 9.51 6.25 8.24
CA ILE A 264 8.95 7.34 7.43
C ILE A 264 7.96 6.78 6.40
N ALA A 265 8.34 5.74 5.66
CA ALA A 265 7.45 5.09 4.69
C ALA A 265 6.22 4.46 5.37
N LYS A 266 6.38 3.90 6.57
CA LYS A 266 5.26 3.37 7.35
C LYS A 266 4.33 4.48 7.82
N ILE A 267 4.83 5.65 8.16
CA ILE A 267 3.99 6.79 8.58
C ILE A 267 3.23 7.35 7.38
N ALA A 268 3.92 7.58 6.25
CA ALA A 268 3.33 8.08 5.01
C ALA A 268 2.17 7.21 4.49
N SER A 269 2.21 5.91 4.77
CA SER A 269 1.24 4.93 4.29
C SER A 269 0.07 4.66 5.25
N ARG A 270 -0.02 5.35 6.39
CA ARG A 270 -1.09 5.15 7.38
C ARG A 270 -2.35 5.93 7.03
N PRO A 271 -3.53 5.34 7.26
CA PRO A 271 -4.79 6.07 7.31
C PRO A 271 -4.75 7.23 8.32
N VAL A 272 -5.32 8.38 7.93
CA VAL A 272 -5.38 9.60 8.74
C VAL A 272 -6.83 9.92 9.06
N ASP A 273 -7.13 10.22 10.32
CA ASP A 273 -8.48 10.48 10.84
C ASP A 273 -8.62 11.85 11.53
N ARG A 274 -7.67 12.76 11.27
CA ARG A 274 -7.58 14.13 11.77
C ARG A 274 -7.52 15.13 10.63
N GLY A 275 -7.71 16.42 10.92
CA GLY A 275 -7.61 17.51 9.95
C GLY A 275 -8.69 17.40 8.87
N SER A 276 -9.93 17.10 9.28
CA SER A 276 -11.04 16.99 8.36
C SER A 276 -11.38 18.34 7.74
N THR A 277 -11.70 18.31 6.46
CA THR A 277 -12.22 19.46 5.71
C THR A 277 -13.71 19.23 5.49
N TYR A 278 -14.52 20.28 5.61
CA TYR A 278 -15.95 20.19 5.35
C TYR A 278 -16.43 21.31 4.43
N SER A 279 -17.57 21.09 3.81
CA SER A 279 -18.31 22.09 3.06
C SER A 279 -19.79 21.99 3.41
N THR A 280 -20.45 23.14 3.48
CA THR A 280 -21.87 23.27 3.76
C THR A 280 -22.64 23.53 2.48
N GLY A 281 -23.97 23.39 2.54
CA GLY A 281 -24.81 23.73 1.40
C GLY A 281 -24.60 25.17 0.91
N ALA A 282 -24.37 26.14 1.82
CA ALA A 282 -24.15 27.54 1.45
C ALA A 282 -22.89 27.77 0.59
N ASP A 283 -21.88 26.90 0.72
CA ASP A 283 -20.65 26.99 -0.09
C ASP A 283 -20.90 26.59 -1.56
N VAL A 284 -21.97 25.85 -1.82
CA VAL A 284 -22.32 25.33 -3.15
C VAL A 284 -23.49 26.08 -3.78
N SER A 285 -24.43 26.57 -2.95
CA SER A 285 -25.64 27.24 -3.42
C SER A 285 -26.06 28.38 -2.50
N ARG A 286 -26.33 29.55 -3.08
CA ARG A 286 -26.85 30.72 -2.36
C ARG A 286 -28.20 30.50 -1.67
N TYR A 287 -28.91 29.42 -2.03
CA TYR A 287 -30.21 29.07 -1.46
C TYR A 287 -30.11 28.13 -0.25
N GLN A 288 -28.90 27.68 0.08
CA GLN A 288 -28.65 26.76 1.16
C GLN A 288 -28.07 27.49 2.38
N ARG A 289 -28.20 26.88 3.56
CA ARG A 289 -27.78 27.48 4.83
C ARG A 289 -26.31 27.15 5.15
N SER A 290 -25.67 28.04 5.91
CA SER A 290 -24.30 27.88 6.41
C SER A 290 -24.23 27.35 7.86
N SER A 291 -25.36 27.31 8.56
CA SER A 291 -25.43 26.87 9.97
C SER A 291 -26.71 26.10 10.26
N VAL A 292 -26.70 25.35 11.36
CA VAL A 292 -27.83 24.56 11.85
C VAL A 292 -28.93 25.49 12.38
N PRO A 293 -30.23 25.24 12.10
CA PRO A 293 -31.32 26.02 12.68
C PRO A 293 -31.30 25.99 14.22
N ALA A 294 -31.28 27.16 14.85
CA ALA A 294 -31.42 27.29 16.30
C ALA A 294 -32.83 26.88 16.73
N LYS A 295 -32.94 26.20 17.88
CA LYS A 295 -34.23 25.93 18.51
C LYS A 295 -34.84 27.27 18.95
N ALA A 296 -36.09 27.52 18.57
CA ALA A 296 -36.83 28.64 19.14
C ALA A 296 -36.93 28.41 20.65
N GLU A 297 -36.38 29.32 21.45
CA GLU A 297 -36.64 29.30 22.89
C GLU A 297 -38.14 29.53 23.09
N ASN A 298 -38.83 28.52 23.62
CA ASN A 298 -40.21 28.68 24.07
C ASN A 298 -40.23 29.74 25.18
N GLN A 299 -40.49 31.01 24.83
CA GLN A 299 -41.01 32.01 25.75
C GLN A 299 -42.47 31.67 26.09
N GLY A 300 -42.66 30.52 26.73
CA GLY A 300 -43.95 30.00 27.18
C GLY A 300 -43.94 29.79 28.70
N GLY A 301 -43.40 30.76 29.44
CA GLY A 301 -43.38 30.79 30.89
C GLY A 301 -44.29 31.88 31.43
N GLN A 302 -45.57 31.54 31.61
CA GLN A 302 -46.47 32.06 32.65
C GLN A 302 -46.84 33.56 32.60
N MET A 303 -47.87 33.90 31.84
CA MET A 303 -48.70 35.09 32.07
C MET A 303 -50.13 34.63 32.40
N ALA A 304 -50.39 34.41 33.69
CA ALA A 304 -51.73 34.34 34.26
C ALA A 304 -51.77 35.28 35.46
N GLY A 305 -52.41 36.44 35.32
CA GLY A 305 -52.68 37.34 36.44
C GLY A 305 -52.68 38.84 36.12
N THR A 306 -53.86 39.35 35.75
CA THR A 306 -54.38 40.71 36.04
C THR A 306 -53.62 41.95 35.56
N GLY A 307 -54.15 42.56 34.49
CA GLY A 307 -54.47 44.00 34.43
C GLY A 307 -53.33 45.03 34.44
N ALA A 308 -52.90 45.46 33.25
CA ALA A 308 -52.72 46.87 32.86
C ALA A 308 -52.07 46.93 31.47
N GLN A 309 -52.68 47.74 30.61
CA GLN A 309 -52.32 47.96 29.22
C GLN A 309 -51.10 48.90 29.15
N ILE A 310 -49.93 48.41 28.74
CA ILE A 310 -48.82 49.24 28.26
C ILE A 310 -48.21 48.56 27.03
N THR A 311 -48.49 49.13 25.87
CA THR A 311 -47.85 48.79 24.59
C THR A 311 -46.41 49.30 24.60
N ALA A 312 -45.43 48.39 24.71
CA ALA A 312 -44.04 48.66 24.38
C ALA A 312 -43.66 47.82 23.14
N PRO A 313 -43.04 48.41 22.10
CA PRO A 313 -42.64 47.65 20.94
C PRO A 313 -41.52 46.69 21.32
N VAL A 314 -41.72 45.40 21.04
CA VAL A 314 -40.68 44.37 21.12
C VAL A 314 -39.64 44.69 20.06
N ALA A 315 -38.54 45.33 20.47
CA ALA A 315 -37.41 45.60 19.59
C ALA A 315 -36.71 44.28 19.25
N VAL A 316 -36.75 43.89 17.96
CA VAL A 316 -35.97 42.78 17.42
C VAL A 316 -34.49 43.10 17.63
N ARG A 317 -33.83 42.40 18.58
CA ARG A 317 -32.38 42.52 18.78
C ARG A 317 -31.67 41.83 17.61
N GLY A 318 -30.97 42.61 16.80
CA GLY A 318 -30.11 42.10 15.73
C GLY A 318 -28.92 41.29 16.27
N PRO A 319 -28.11 40.67 15.39
CA PRO A 319 -26.94 39.89 15.80
C PRO A 319 -25.99 40.73 16.67
N VAL A 320 -25.51 40.17 17.77
CA VAL A 320 -24.50 40.77 18.67
C VAL A 320 -23.24 39.90 18.70
N ILE A 321 -22.07 40.52 18.78
CA ILE A 321 -20.80 39.85 19.05
C ILE A 321 -20.47 40.04 20.54
N ARG A 322 -20.13 38.95 21.22
CA ARG A 322 -19.57 38.98 22.57
C ARG A 322 -18.06 39.19 22.48
N VAL A 323 -17.60 40.33 22.94
CA VAL A 323 -16.17 40.64 23.04
C VAL A 323 -15.75 40.46 24.49
N ALA A 324 -14.86 39.51 24.75
CA ALA A 324 -14.24 39.32 26.06
C ALA A 324 -12.88 40.04 26.11
N ARG A 325 -12.71 40.92 27.10
CA ARG A 325 -11.40 41.51 27.46
C ARG A 325 -11.12 41.21 28.93
N GLY A 326 -10.18 40.29 29.17
CA GLY A 326 -9.92 39.77 30.51
C GLY A 326 -11.16 39.10 31.09
N THR A 327 -11.59 39.53 32.28
CA THR A 327 -12.79 39.02 32.97
C THR A 327 -14.08 39.74 32.57
N SER A 328 -14.01 40.72 31.67
CA SER A 328 -15.18 41.50 31.22
C SER A 328 -15.70 40.98 29.87
N VAL A 329 -17.01 40.75 29.78
CA VAL A 329 -17.70 40.36 28.54
C VAL A 329 -18.68 41.47 28.18
N THR A 330 -18.50 42.08 27.01
CA THR A 330 -19.38 43.12 26.47
C THR A 330 -20.06 42.64 25.19
N GLU A 331 -21.39 42.85 25.09
CA GLU A 331 -22.17 42.55 23.89
C GLU A 331 -22.23 43.79 22.98
N VAL A 332 -21.75 43.64 21.75
CA VAL A 332 -21.72 44.72 20.74
C VAL A 332 -22.63 44.35 19.57
N PRO A 333 -23.65 45.16 19.22
CA PRO A 333 -24.52 44.89 18.08
C PRO A 333 -23.76 45.02 16.76
N VAL A 334 -24.03 44.09 15.83
CA VAL A 334 -23.43 44.06 14.49
C VAL A 334 -24.31 44.90 13.56
N GLY A 335 -23.98 46.18 13.41
CA GLY A 335 -24.64 47.10 12.49
C GLY A 335 -23.62 48.03 11.84
N GLY A 336 -23.56 48.01 10.50
CA GLY A 336 -22.79 48.95 9.69
C GLY A 336 -23.33 50.38 9.80
N LYS A 337 -22.48 51.34 9.42
CA LYS A 337 -22.84 52.77 9.30
C LYS A 337 -24.10 52.99 8.47
#